data_AF-A0A537JWP9-F1
#
_entry.id   AF-A0A537JWP9-F1
#
_cell.length_a   1.000
_cell.length_b   1.000
_cell.length_c   1.000
_cell.angle_alpha   90.00
_cell.angle_beta   90.00
_cell.angle_gamma   90.00
#
_symmetry.space_group_name_H-M   'P 1'
#
loop_
_entity.id
_entity.type
_entity.pdbx_description
1 polymer ?
#
loop_
_entity_poly.entity_id
_entity_poly.type
_entity_poly.pdbx_seq_one_letter_code
_entity_poly.pdbx_strand_id
1 'polypeptide(L)'
;IFTLDSKKHMTVITANGDAGILYGIFHFLRMMQTHQAISNVHITSTPKIQNRILDHWDNLNRTVERGYAGASIWNWHLLPGYIDKRYIDYARANASIGINGTVLTNVNANALVLTKDYLLKVKALADVFRNYNIKVYLTARFSAPIDIGGLKTADPL
;
A
#
# COMPACT_ATOMS: atom_id res chain seq x y z
N ILE A 1 -3.43 16.32 5.44
CA ILE A 1 -2.79 17.63 5.59
C ILE A 1 -1.78 17.50 6.72
N PHE A 2 -0.55 17.96 6.52
CA PHE A 2 0.41 18.15 7.59
C PHE A 2 1.01 19.56 7.49
N THR A 3 1.49 20.05 8.63
CA THR A 3 2.23 21.31 8.73
C THR A 3 3.55 21.03 9.44
N LEU A 4 4.64 21.55 8.86
CA LEU A 4 5.99 21.47 9.38
C LEU A 4 6.46 22.88 9.71
N ASP A 5 6.74 23.10 10.99
CA ASP A 5 7.19 24.36 11.55
C ASP A 5 8.55 24.17 12.22
N SER A 6 9.53 24.97 11.84
CA SER A 6 10.85 24.97 12.48
C SER A 6 11.18 26.36 13.01
N LYS A 7 11.41 26.44 14.32
CA LYS A 7 11.92 27.63 15.04
C LYS A 7 13.33 27.34 15.56
N LYS A 8 14.06 28.37 16.03
CA LYS A 8 15.50 28.32 16.40
C LYS A 8 15.99 27.06 17.16
N HIS A 9 15.15 26.41 17.96
CA HIS A 9 15.53 25.22 18.74
C HIS A 9 14.57 24.02 18.62
N MET A 10 13.56 24.07 17.74
CA MET A 10 12.55 23.01 17.68
C MET A 10 11.94 22.91 16.29
N THR A 11 11.83 21.68 15.78
CA THR A 11 11.01 21.34 14.62
C THR A 11 9.77 20.60 15.09
N VAL A 12 8.60 21.04 14.66
CA VAL A 12 7.30 20.46 14.99
C VAL A 12 6.62 20.02 13.70
N ILE A 13 6.13 18.79 13.68
CA ILE A 13 5.31 18.24 12.60
C ILE A 13 3.93 18.00 13.19
N THR A 14 2.92 18.66 12.64
CA THR A 14 1.52 18.54 13.08
C THR A 14 0.64 18.06 11.93
N ALA A 15 -0.47 17.42 12.25
CA ALA A 15 -1.47 17.00 11.29
C ALA A 15 -2.81 16.74 12.00
N ASN A 16 -3.89 16.70 11.22
CA ASN A 16 -5.23 16.38 11.73
C ASN A 16 -5.42 14.87 12.00
N GLY A 17 -4.41 14.04 11.76
CA GLY A 17 -4.44 12.60 12.02
C GLY A 17 -3.11 11.93 11.71
N ASP A 18 -2.94 10.70 12.19
CA ASP A 18 -1.67 9.97 12.21
C ASP A 18 -1.02 9.82 10.83
N ALA A 19 -1.83 9.58 9.80
CA ALA A 19 -1.35 9.50 8.42
C ALA A 19 -0.66 10.79 7.96
N GLY A 20 -1.17 11.96 8.37
CA GLY A 20 -0.54 13.24 8.06
C GLY A 20 0.81 13.38 8.77
N ILE A 21 0.92 12.94 10.02
CA ILE A 21 2.20 12.92 10.75
C ILE A 21 3.22 12.05 10.00
N LEU A 22 2.83 10.83 9.60
CA LEU A 22 3.69 9.92 8.82
C LEU A 22 4.23 10.59 7.55
N TYR A 23 3.35 11.21 6.75
CA TYR A 23 3.76 11.90 5.53
C TYR A 23 4.61 13.14 5.80
N GLY A 24 4.33 13.87 6.89
CA GLY A 24 5.15 15.01 7.32
C GLY A 24 6.56 14.59 7.73
N ILE A 25 6.70 13.46 8.44
CA ILE A 25 8.01 12.88 8.79
C ILE A 25 8.80 12.54 7.53
N PHE A 26 8.20 11.84 6.56
CA PHE A 26 8.88 11.53 5.31
C PHE A 26 9.22 12.77 4.49
N HIS A 27 8.38 13.81 4.52
CA HIS A 27 8.72 15.10 3.91
C HIS A 27 9.96 15.71 4.56
N PHE A 28 10.01 15.75 5.90
CA PHE A 28 11.16 16.28 6.63
C PHE A 28 12.45 15.51 6.33
N LEU A 29 12.39 14.18 6.35
CA LEU A 29 13.52 13.33 5.97
C LEU A 29 14.00 13.64 4.55
N ARG A 30 13.08 13.80 3.59
CA ARG A 30 13.42 14.20 2.22
C ARG A 30 14.10 15.56 2.17
N MET A 31 13.66 16.55 2.94
CA MET A 31 14.34 17.87 3.01
C MET A 31 15.80 17.70 3.46
N MET A 32 16.04 16.90 4.50
CA MET A 32 17.40 16.62 4.98
C MET A 32 18.24 15.90 3.92
N GLN A 33 17.69 14.85 3.28
CA GLN A 33 18.38 14.06 2.25
C GLN A 33 18.69 14.85 0.97
N THR A 34 17.93 15.92 0.72
CA THR A 34 18.14 16.82 -0.42
C THR A 34 18.85 18.12 -0.04
N HIS A 35 19.43 18.18 1.17
CA HIS A 35 20.18 19.32 1.68
C HIS A 35 19.42 20.66 1.69
N GLN A 36 18.09 20.61 1.83
CA GLN A 36 17.28 21.80 2.00
C GLN A 36 17.44 22.39 3.41
N ALA A 37 17.18 23.69 3.55
CA ALA A 37 17.16 24.33 4.86
C ALA A 37 16.04 23.72 5.72
N ILE A 38 16.39 23.32 6.94
CA ILE A 38 15.46 22.76 7.93
C ILE A 38 15.21 23.71 9.11
N SER A 39 15.81 24.89 9.09
CA SER A 39 15.62 25.96 10.07
C SER A 39 14.73 27.06 9.50
N ASN A 40 13.91 27.68 10.36
CA ASN A 40 13.01 28.78 9.99
C ASN A 40 12.07 28.45 8.82
N VAL A 41 11.57 27.21 8.78
CA VAL A 41 10.63 26.73 7.76
C VAL A 41 9.20 26.72 8.28
N HIS A 42 8.26 27.05 7.40
CA HIS A 42 6.82 26.93 7.61
C HIS A 42 6.19 26.34 6.35
N ILE A 43 5.93 25.03 6.35
CA ILE A 43 5.44 24.28 5.19
C ILE A 43 4.12 23.62 5.55
N THR A 44 3.07 23.88 4.77
CA THR A 44 1.81 23.12 4.85
C THR A 44 1.61 22.36 3.56
N SER A 45 1.24 21.08 3.65
CA SER A 45 1.03 20.22 2.48
C SER A 45 -0.21 19.34 2.62
N THR A 46 -0.94 19.21 1.52
CA THR A 46 -2.12 18.36 1.43
C THR A 46 -2.10 17.56 0.12
N PRO A 47 -2.44 16.26 0.13
CA PRO A 47 -2.63 15.53 -1.11
C PRO A 47 -3.83 16.09 -1.88
N LYS A 48 -3.65 16.29 -3.19
CA LYS A 48 -4.71 16.74 -4.10
C LYS A 48 -5.58 15.60 -4.63
N ILE A 49 -5.05 14.37 -4.58
CA ILE A 49 -5.72 13.15 -5.05
C ILE A 49 -6.00 12.28 -3.83
N GLN A 50 -7.27 11.88 -3.66
CA GLN A 50 -7.70 11.06 -2.53
C GLN A 50 -7.11 9.64 -2.58
N ASN A 51 -7.23 8.98 -3.73
CA ASN A 51 -6.77 7.61 -3.96
C ASN A 51 -5.47 7.63 -4.77
N ARG A 52 -4.36 7.32 -4.11
CA ARG A 52 -3.01 7.28 -4.70
C ARG A 52 -2.56 5.84 -4.60
N ILE A 53 -2.94 5.04 -5.59
CA ILE A 53 -2.90 3.58 -5.56
C ILE A 53 -1.86 3.06 -6.53
N LEU A 54 -1.12 2.02 -6.13
CA LEU A 54 -0.20 1.29 -6.99
C LEU A 54 -0.78 -0.09 -7.34
N ASP A 55 -0.83 -0.40 -8.64
CA ASP A 55 -1.37 -1.66 -9.14
C ASP A 55 -0.25 -2.66 -9.44
N HIS A 56 -0.43 -3.90 -8.98
CA HIS A 56 0.49 -5.00 -9.25
C HIS A 56 -0.14 -5.99 -10.21
N TRP A 57 0.52 -6.27 -11.33
CA TRP A 57 0.07 -7.27 -12.29
C TRP A 57 0.58 -8.67 -11.91
N ASP A 58 0.38 -9.01 -10.64
CA ASP A 58 0.99 -10.17 -10.00
C ASP A 58 0.03 -11.36 -9.99
N ASN A 59 0.49 -12.49 -10.51
CA ASN A 59 -0.23 -13.74 -10.47
C ASN A 59 0.00 -14.47 -9.14
N LEU A 60 -0.94 -15.31 -8.72
CA LEU A 60 -0.85 -16.03 -7.44
C LEU A 60 0.29 -17.07 -7.39
N ASN A 61 0.83 -17.48 -8.54
CA ASN A 61 2.04 -18.30 -8.65
C ASN A 61 3.34 -17.47 -8.64
N ARG A 62 3.24 -16.18 -8.33
CA ARG A 62 4.32 -15.19 -8.22
C ARG A 62 4.98 -14.76 -9.54
N THR A 63 4.47 -15.17 -10.70
CA THR A 63 4.86 -14.50 -11.95
C THR A 63 4.21 -13.12 -12.03
N VAL A 64 4.83 -12.20 -12.77
CA VAL A 64 4.32 -10.83 -12.94
C VAL A 64 4.08 -10.60 -14.44
N GLU A 65 2.84 -10.30 -14.80
CA GLU A 65 2.50 -9.97 -16.17
C GLU A 65 3.10 -8.60 -16.53
N ARG A 66 3.86 -8.55 -17.63
CA ARG A 66 4.71 -7.39 -17.99
C ARG A 66 5.70 -6.99 -16.88
N GLY A 67 6.09 -7.94 -16.04
CA GLY A 67 7.10 -7.71 -15.01
C GLY A 67 8.51 -7.96 -15.51
N TYR A 68 9.38 -6.96 -15.34
CA TYR A 68 10.80 -7.01 -15.73
C TYR A 68 11.76 -6.95 -14.53
N ALA A 69 11.22 -7.03 -13.31
CA ALA A 69 11.96 -6.84 -12.06
C ALA A 69 11.98 -8.09 -11.15
N GLY A 70 11.78 -9.27 -11.75
CA GLY A 70 11.72 -10.56 -11.05
C GLY A 70 10.31 -10.95 -10.62
N ALA A 71 10.24 -11.93 -9.72
CA ALA A 71 8.98 -12.49 -9.22
C ALA A 71 8.25 -11.54 -8.26
N SER A 72 6.93 -11.76 -8.14
CA SER A 72 6.09 -11.11 -7.16
C SER A 72 6.70 -11.19 -5.76
N ILE A 73 6.66 -10.07 -5.06
CA ILE A 73 7.13 -10.00 -3.68
C ILE A 73 6.16 -10.74 -2.73
N TRP A 74 4.88 -10.88 -3.09
CA TRP A 74 3.87 -11.58 -2.30
C TRP A 74 4.16 -13.08 -2.29
N ASN A 75 4.74 -13.58 -1.19
CA ASN A 75 5.04 -15.00 -1.06
C ASN A 75 3.84 -15.73 -0.46
N TRP A 76 2.84 -15.97 -1.31
CA TRP A 76 1.57 -16.58 -0.90
C TRP A 76 1.73 -17.92 -0.18
N HIS A 77 2.77 -18.69 -0.47
CA HIS A 77 3.00 -20.00 0.17
C HIS A 77 3.38 -19.89 1.64
N LEU A 78 4.12 -18.84 2.02
CA LEU A 78 4.57 -18.64 3.40
C LEU A 78 3.57 -17.81 4.23
N LEU A 79 2.73 -17.03 3.58
CA LEU A 79 1.66 -16.29 4.24
C LEU A 79 0.55 -17.24 4.74
N PRO A 80 -0.12 -16.93 5.87
CA PRO A 80 0.17 -15.81 6.79
C PRO A 80 1.27 -16.14 7.83
N GLY A 81 1.83 -17.35 7.84
CA GLY A 81 2.73 -17.84 8.89
C GLY A 81 4.09 -17.15 8.96
N TYR A 82 4.53 -16.48 7.88
CA TYR A 82 5.77 -15.72 7.83
C TYR A 82 5.54 -14.35 7.17
N ILE A 83 5.97 -13.30 7.87
CA ILE A 83 5.93 -11.92 7.40
C ILE A 83 7.34 -11.51 7.02
N ASP A 84 7.59 -11.38 5.72
CA ASP A 84 8.89 -10.96 5.21
C ASP A 84 9.14 -9.48 5.52
N LYS A 85 10.37 -9.14 5.94
CA LYS A 85 10.81 -7.74 6.15
C LYS A 85 10.56 -6.88 4.90
N ARG A 86 10.66 -7.46 3.70
CA ARG A 86 10.41 -6.78 2.44
C ARG A 86 8.99 -6.20 2.34
N TYR A 87 8.00 -6.74 3.06
CA TYR A 87 6.65 -6.17 3.11
C TYR A 87 6.61 -4.84 3.88
N ILE A 88 7.37 -4.77 4.97
CA ILE A 88 7.54 -3.54 5.74
C ILE A 88 8.29 -2.50 4.90
N ASP A 89 9.37 -2.92 4.23
CA ASP A 89 10.15 -2.02 3.38
C ASP A 89 9.37 -1.51 2.16
N TYR A 90 8.54 -2.37 1.55
CA TYR A 90 7.59 -1.98 0.51
C TYR A 90 6.61 -0.91 1.01
N ALA A 91 6.02 -1.11 2.18
CA ALA A 91 5.06 -0.17 2.76
C ALA A 91 5.73 1.18 3.11
N ARG A 92 6.94 1.13 3.68
CA ARG A 92 7.77 2.31 3.95
C ARG A 92 8.07 3.10 2.68
N ALA A 93 8.50 2.42 1.61
CA ALA A 93 8.84 3.05 0.34
C ALA A 93 7.62 3.78 -0.25
N ASN A 94 6.47 3.10 -0.33
CA ASN A 94 5.23 3.68 -0.86
C ASN A 94 4.72 4.85 -0.01
N ALA A 95 4.70 4.71 1.32
CA ALA A 95 4.26 5.79 2.20
C ALA A 95 5.17 7.02 2.15
N SER A 96 6.46 6.84 1.88
CA SER A 96 7.42 7.95 1.76
C SER A 96 7.12 8.92 0.61
N ILE A 97 6.47 8.41 -0.43
CA ILE A 97 5.98 9.20 -1.58
C ILE A 97 4.47 9.45 -1.51
N GLY A 98 3.84 9.11 -0.38
CA GLY A 98 2.44 9.40 -0.10
C GLY A 98 1.43 8.45 -0.73
N ILE A 99 1.84 7.32 -1.33
CA ILE A 99 0.91 6.27 -1.77
C ILE A 99 0.10 5.77 -0.56
N ASN A 100 -1.21 5.58 -0.75
CA ASN A 100 -2.13 5.17 0.32
C ASN A 100 -2.99 3.95 -0.04
N GLY A 101 -2.68 3.29 -1.15
CA GLY A 101 -3.33 2.04 -1.51
C GLY A 101 -2.48 1.19 -2.42
N THR A 102 -2.76 -0.11 -2.45
CA THR A 102 -2.14 -1.02 -3.39
C THR A 102 -3.10 -2.14 -3.78
N VAL A 103 -3.13 -2.47 -5.07
CA VAL A 103 -3.82 -3.65 -5.60
C VAL A 103 -2.81 -4.79 -5.68
N LEU A 104 -3.04 -5.88 -4.95
CA LEU A 104 -2.05 -6.97 -4.81
C LEU A 104 -1.99 -7.92 -6.01
N THR A 105 -3.02 -7.93 -6.84
CA THR A 105 -3.28 -8.97 -7.83
C THR A 105 -3.45 -8.44 -9.22
N ASN A 106 -3.07 -9.27 -10.20
CA ASN A 106 -3.27 -8.99 -11.61
C ASN A 106 -4.73 -8.63 -11.95
N VAL A 107 -4.88 -7.72 -12.92
CA VAL A 107 -6.17 -7.34 -13.53
C VAL A 107 -6.81 -8.54 -14.24
N ASN A 108 -5.99 -9.46 -14.77
CA ASN A 108 -6.41 -10.78 -15.20
C ASN A 108 -6.67 -11.67 -13.97
N ALA A 109 -7.71 -11.32 -13.21
CA ALA A 109 -7.97 -11.79 -11.86
C ALA A 109 -8.10 -13.31 -11.76
N ASN A 110 -7.69 -13.86 -10.61
CA ASN A 110 -7.93 -15.24 -10.22
C ASN A 110 -8.89 -15.26 -9.01
N ALA A 111 -10.05 -15.90 -9.16
CA ALA A 111 -11.08 -15.97 -8.11
C ALA A 111 -10.55 -16.51 -6.77
N LEU A 112 -9.52 -17.35 -6.80
CA LEU A 112 -8.92 -17.98 -5.62
C LEU A 112 -8.54 -16.96 -4.54
N VAL A 113 -8.14 -15.72 -4.92
CA VAL A 113 -7.79 -14.67 -3.95
C VAL A 113 -8.95 -14.28 -3.03
N LEU A 114 -10.19 -14.53 -3.45
CA LEU A 114 -11.41 -14.22 -2.69
C LEU A 114 -11.83 -15.36 -1.75
N THR A 115 -11.12 -16.49 -1.75
CA THR A 115 -11.40 -17.60 -0.82
C THR A 115 -10.89 -17.30 0.59
N LYS A 116 -11.47 -17.94 1.61
CA LYS A 116 -11.11 -17.76 3.02
C LYS A 116 -9.60 -17.88 3.27
N ASP A 117 -8.96 -18.91 2.70
CA ASP A 117 -7.54 -19.18 2.94
C ASP A 117 -6.64 -18.09 2.35
N TYR A 118 -6.99 -17.55 1.18
CA TYR A 118 -6.28 -16.42 0.60
C TYR A 118 -6.57 -15.11 1.34
N LEU A 119 -7.80 -14.89 1.80
CA LEU A 119 -8.14 -13.71 2.58
C LEU A 119 -7.36 -13.63 3.90
N LEU A 120 -7.01 -14.78 4.52
CA LEU A 120 -6.09 -14.80 5.67
C LEU A 120 -4.68 -14.30 5.29
N LYS A 121 -4.19 -14.66 4.11
CA LYS A 121 -2.89 -14.19 3.57
C LYS A 121 -2.93 -12.69 3.23
N VAL A 122 -4.02 -12.25 2.60
CA VAL A 122 -4.27 -10.84 2.27
C VAL A 122 -4.36 -10.00 3.55
N LYS A 123 -5.06 -10.49 4.58
CA LYS A 123 -5.13 -9.83 5.89
C LYS A 123 -3.74 -9.63 6.49
N ALA A 124 -2.88 -10.64 6.43
CA ALA A 124 -1.51 -10.55 6.96
C ALA A 124 -0.70 -9.43 6.29
N LEU A 125 -0.82 -9.27 4.96
CA LEU A 125 -0.23 -8.12 4.25
C LEU A 125 -0.89 -6.79 4.65
N ALA A 126 -2.22 -6.76 4.71
CA ALA A 126 -2.97 -5.58 5.10
C ALA A 126 -2.62 -5.08 6.52
N ASP A 127 -2.32 -6.01 7.45
CA ASP A 127 -1.90 -5.67 8.80
C ASP A 127 -0.56 -4.96 8.84
N VAL A 128 0.40 -5.38 8.01
CA VAL A 128 1.69 -4.68 7.85
C VAL A 128 1.47 -3.30 7.24
N PHE A 129 0.63 -3.20 6.20
CA PHE A 129 0.44 -1.97 5.42
C PHE A 129 -0.37 -0.90 6.16
N ARG A 130 -1.23 -1.31 7.09
CA ARG A 130 -2.04 -0.39 7.91
C ARG A 130 -1.19 0.58 8.72
N ASN A 131 -0.03 0.13 9.21
CA ASN A 131 0.93 0.97 9.94
C ASN A 131 1.50 2.11 9.10
N TYR A 132 1.38 2.01 7.77
CA TYR A 132 1.87 2.99 6.81
C TYR A 132 0.74 3.73 6.08
N ASN A 133 -0.50 3.63 6.58
CA ASN A 133 -1.69 4.20 5.95
C ASN A 133 -1.91 3.73 4.50
N ILE A 134 -1.60 2.46 4.22
CA ILE A 134 -1.81 1.84 2.91
C ILE A 134 -2.98 0.85 3.00
N LYS A 135 -4.04 1.12 2.24
CA LYS A 135 -5.18 0.20 2.08
C LYS A 135 -4.85 -0.88 1.06
N VAL A 136 -5.29 -2.11 1.34
CA VAL A 136 -5.19 -3.21 0.40
C VAL A 136 -6.47 -3.29 -0.43
N TYR A 137 -6.27 -3.42 -1.74
CA TYR A 137 -7.31 -3.67 -2.74
C TYR A 137 -7.01 -4.99 -3.44
N LEU A 138 -8.06 -5.64 -3.95
CA LEU A 138 -7.98 -6.85 -4.74
C LEU A 138 -8.70 -6.63 -6.06
N THR A 139 -8.22 -7.26 -7.11
CA THR A 139 -8.92 -7.28 -8.40
C THR A 139 -10.08 -8.26 -8.30
N ALA A 140 -11.29 -7.77 -8.59
CA ALA A 140 -12.47 -8.63 -8.62
C ALA A 140 -12.44 -9.56 -9.84
N ARG A 141 -12.82 -10.83 -9.64
CA ARG A 141 -13.13 -11.77 -10.71
C ARG A 141 -14.65 -11.81 -10.87
N PHE A 142 -15.18 -11.23 -11.94
CA PHE A 142 -16.63 -11.11 -12.13
C PHE A 142 -17.33 -12.48 -12.11
N SER A 143 -16.70 -13.50 -12.68
CA SER A 143 -17.20 -14.89 -12.67
C SER A 143 -16.99 -15.65 -11.36
N ALA A 144 -16.47 -15.02 -10.29
CA ALA A 144 -16.22 -15.70 -9.01
C ALA A 144 -17.43 -16.46 -8.43
N PRO A 145 -18.69 -15.97 -8.54
CA PRO A 145 -19.86 -16.73 -8.09
C PRO A 145 -19.97 -18.11 -8.76
N ILE A 146 -19.55 -18.23 -10.02
CA ILE A 146 -19.47 -19.51 -10.73
C ILE A 146 -18.20 -20.25 -10.29
N ASP A 147 -17.03 -19.62 -10.47
CA ASP A 147 -15.71 -20.25 -10.36
C ASP A 147 -15.44 -20.86 -8.98
N ILE A 148 -15.88 -20.19 -7.92
CA ILE A 148 -15.63 -20.60 -6.51
C ILE A 148 -16.90 -20.62 -5.66
N GLY A 149 -18.04 -20.13 -6.18
CA GLY A 149 -19.31 -20.08 -5.46
C GLY A 149 -20.30 -21.19 -5.84
N GLY A 150 -20.06 -21.91 -6.95
CA GLY A 150 -20.96 -22.99 -7.40
C GLY A 150 -22.27 -22.51 -8.03
N LEU A 151 -22.41 -21.23 -8.35
CA LEU A 151 -23.57 -20.71 -9.08
C LEU A 151 -23.47 -21.07 -10.56
N LYS A 152 -24.63 -21.14 -11.23
CA LYS A 152 -24.71 -21.40 -12.68
C LYS A 152 -24.47 -20.14 -13.54
N THR A 153 -24.54 -18.96 -12.93
CA THR A 153 -24.41 -17.66 -13.59
C THR A 153 -23.69 -16.66 -12.68
N ALA A 154 -23.12 -15.63 -13.31
CA ALA A 154 -22.57 -14.45 -12.66
C ALA A 154 -23.34 -13.18 -13.10
N ASP A 155 -24.56 -13.34 -13.63
CA ASP A 155 -25.47 -12.24 -13.93
C ASP A 155 -25.73 -11.43 -12.65
N PRO A 156 -25.53 -10.10 -12.65
CA PRO A 156 -25.79 -9.26 -11.48
C PRO A 156 -27.27 -8.98 -11.23
N LEU A 157 -28.21 -9.47 -12.06
CA LEU A 157 -29.66 -9.26 -11.95
C LEU A 157 -30.44 -10.51 -11.51
#